data_AF-A0A2K8MI79-F1
#
_entry.id   AF-A0A2K8MI79-F1
#
_cell.length_a   1.000
_cell.length_b   1.000
_cell.length_c   1.000
_cell.angle_alpha   90.00
_cell.angle_beta   90.00
_cell.angle_gamma   90.00
#
_symmetry.space_group_name_H-M   'P 1'
#
loop_
_entity.id
_entity.type
_entity.pdbx_description
1 polymer ?
#
loop_
_entity_poly.entity_id
_entity_poly.type
_entity_poly.pdbx_seq_one_letter_code
_entity_poly.pdbx_strand_id
1 'polypeptide(L)'
;MATDQCYKMQEPRRYRGIWINDFEGQEFIPEGTTAAEWPGGDAKSPGWREGFERVRAAKIWLDVSRVKPGRGSEYDGREMLIEFIGRKTLYPGHHGHLGMSGHEIIVDRVILLKKCPKKGVCG
;
A
#
# COMPACT_ATOMS: atom_id res chain seq x y z
N MET A 1 -10.00 -11.65 -9.90
CA MET A 1 -9.24 -12.89 -9.61
C MET A 1 -8.31 -12.58 -8.46
N ALA A 2 -8.32 -13.39 -7.42
CA ALA A 2 -7.60 -13.08 -6.20
C ALA A 2 -6.12 -13.46 -6.38
N THR A 3 -5.21 -12.52 -6.11
CA THR A 3 -3.77 -12.65 -6.38
C THR A 3 -3.05 -13.72 -5.55
N ASP A 4 -3.70 -14.28 -4.51
CA ASP A 4 -3.13 -15.36 -3.69
C ASP A 4 -2.97 -16.70 -4.41
N GLN A 5 -3.57 -16.87 -5.60
CA GLN A 5 -3.45 -18.13 -6.36
C GLN A 5 -2.17 -18.20 -7.19
N CYS A 6 -1.47 -17.08 -7.44
CA CYS A 6 -0.35 -17.01 -8.38
C CYS A 6 0.97 -16.49 -7.79
N TYR A 7 0.96 -15.93 -6.59
CA TYR A 7 2.15 -15.33 -5.97
C TYR A 7 2.51 -16.04 -4.66
N LYS A 8 3.82 -16.26 -4.44
CA LYS A 8 4.32 -16.72 -3.14
C LYS A 8 4.09 -15.62 -2.10
N MET A 9 3.28 -15.93 -1.09
CA MET A 9 2.95 -15.02 0.00
C MET A 9 3.73 -15.39 1.26
N GLN A 10 3.97 -14.39 2.10
CA GLN A 10 4.40 -14.57 3.47
C GLN A 10 3.23 -15.08 4.33
N GLU A 11 3.56 -15.71 5.46
CA GLU A 11 2.57 -16.11 6.46
C GLU A 11 1.74 -14.91 6.95
N PRO A 12 0.46 -15.12 7.29
CA PRO A 12 -0.38 -14.08 7.86
C PRO A 12 0.25 -13.44 9.10
N ARG A 13 0.31 -12.11 9.14
CA ARG A 13 0.81 -11.37 10.30
C ARG A 13 0.03 -10.08 10.53
N ARG A 14 0.24 -9.50 11.72
CA ARG A 14 -0.32 -8.20 12.09
C ARG A 14 0.49 -7.07 11.44
N TYR A 15 -0.22 -6.13 10.83
CA TYR A 15 0.30 -4.90 10.26
C TYR A 15 -0.43 -3.71 10.86
N ARG A 16 0.29 -2.60 11.00
CA ARG A 16 -0.25 -1.31 11.43
C ARG A 16 0.45 -0.21 10.65
N GLY A 17 -0.29 0.82 10.26
CA GLY A 17 0.25 1.92 9.48
C GLY A 17 -0.82 2.82 8.88
N ILE A 18 -0.40 3.63 7.92
CA ILE A 18 -1.27 4.53 7.18
C ILE A 18 -1.72 3.84 5.91
N TRP A 19 -3.02 3.82 5.68
CA TRP A 19 -3.63 3.47 4.41
C TRP A 19 -4.06 4.76 3.70
N ILE A 20 -3.49 4.97 2.52
CA ILE A 20 -3.89 6.01 1.58
C ILE A 20 -4.89 5.37 0.64
N ASN A 21 -6.14 5.85 0.68
CA ASN A 21 -7.23 5.34 -0.14
C ASN A 21 -7.70 6.41 -1.14
N ASP A 22 -6.96 6.50 -2.24
CA ASP A 22 -7.21 7.41 -3.35
C ASP A 22 -7.82 6.66 -4.54
N PHE A 23 -8.49 7.37 -5.44
CA PHE A 23 -9.17 6.78 -6.61
C PHE A 23 -8.26 5.88 -7.45
N GLU A 24 -6.98 6.25 -7.61
CA GLU A 24 -5.99 5.50 -8.40
C GLU A 24 -4.98 4.74 -7.51
N GLY A 25 -5.12 4.80 -6.17
CA GLY A 25 -4.08 4.39 -5.24
C GLY A 25 -4.60 3.81 -3.92
N GLN A 26 -4.38 2.52 -3.68
CA GLN A 26 -4.49 1.91 -2.36
C GLN A 26 -3.09 1.63 -1.81
N GLU A 27 -2.43 2.65 -1.28
CA GLU A 27 -1.06 2.51 -0.76
C GLU A 27 -1.06 2.27 0.75
N PHE A 28 -0.21 1.35 1.21
CA PHE A 28 0.05 1.13 2.61
C PHE A 28 1.46 1.57 3.00
N ILE A 29 1.54 2.44 4.00
CA ILE A 29 2.79 2.90 4.61
C ILE A 29 2.86 2.28 6.02
N PRO A 30 3.74 1.29 6.25
CA PRO A 30 3.93 0.70 7.57
C PRO A 30 4.26 1.74 8.64
N GLU A 31 3.80 1.51 9.86
CA GLU A 31 4.16 2.34 11.01
C GLU A 31 5.69 2.41 11.19
N GLY A 32 6.20 3.61 11.46
CA GLY A 32 7.63 3.87 11.54
C GLY A 32 8.35 4.01 10.19
N THR A 33 7.62 3.98 9.08
CA THR A 33 8.16 4.25 7.74
C THR A 33 7.51 5.47 7.09
N THR A 34 8.12 6.00 6.04
CA THR A 34 7.59 7.11 5.24
C THR A 34 7.32 6.66 3.81
N ALA A 35 6.39 7.35 3.14
CA ALA A 35 6.15 7.12 1.71
C ALA A 35 7.44 7.35 0.91
N ALA A 36 7.72 6.45 -0.03
CA ALA A 36 8.82 6.65 -0.96
C ALA A 36 8.49 7.80 -1.94
N GLU A 37 9.42 8.74 -2.09
CA GLU A 37 9.27 9.89 -2.97
C GLU A 37 9.63 9.52 -4.41
N TRP A 38 8.74 9.78 -5.36
CA TRP A 38 8.99 9.57 -6.78
C TRP A 38 10.14 10.46 -7.27
N PRO A 39 10.99 9.97 -8.20
CA PRO A 39 12.06 10.80 -8.76
C PRO A 39 11.46 12.04 -9.46
N GLY A 40 11.96 13.21 -9.10
CA GLY A 40 11.64 14.45 -9.80
C GLY A 40 12.31 14.55 -11.17
N GLY A 41 11.93 15.57 -11.94
CA GLY A 41 12.48 15.85 -13.27
C GLY A 41 11.88 14.99 -14.39
N ASP A 42 12.46 15.10 -15.59
CA ASP A 42 11.97 14.42 -16.79
C ASP A 42 12.32 12.93 -16.77
N ALA A 43 11.42 12.08 -17.29
CA ALA A 43 11.62 10.63 -17.35
C ALA A 43 12.85 10.18 -18.16
N LYS A 44 13.40 11.05 -19.01
CA LYS A 44 14.63 10.82 -19.79
C LYS A 44 15.90 11.23 -19.06
N SER A 45 15.79 11.82 -17.87
CA SER A 45 16.94 12.25 -17.08
C SER A 45 17.77 11.04 -16.64
N PRO A 46 19.11 11.13 -16.63
CA PRO A 46 19.96 10.06 -16.11
C PRO A 46 19.56 9.68 -14.68
N GLY A 47 19.44 8.38 -14.40
CA GLY A 47 19.04 7.86 -13.09
C GLY A 47 17.54 7.94 -12.78
N TRP A 48 16.71 8.55 -13.62
CA TRP A 48 15.27 8.61 -13.39
C TRP A 48 14.64 7.23 -13.34
N ARG A 49 14.97 6.36 -14.31
CA ARG A 49 14.43 4.99 -14.38
C ARG A 49 14.81 4.14 -13.17
N GLU A 50 16.05 4.27 -12.70
CA GLU A 50 16.53 3.57 -11.49
C GLU A 50 15.82 4.08 -10.24
N GLY A 51 15.62 5.40 -10.14
CA GLY A 51 14.82 6.02 -9.10
C GLY A 51 13.37 5.52 -9.11
N PHE A 52 12.77 5.46 -10.29
CA PHE A 52 11.41 5.00 -10.49
C PHE A 52 11.25 3.54 -10.05
N GLU A 53 12.12 2.64 -10.52
CA GLU A 53 12.07 1.23 -10.13
C GLU A 53 12.32 1.02 -8.64
N ARG A 54 13.21 1.80 -8.02
CA ARG A 54 13.45 1.75 -6.57
C ARG A 54 12.20 2.13 -5.78
N VAL A 55 11.54 3.22 -6.17
CA VAL A 55 10.32 3.70 -5.50
C VAL A 55 9.19 2.71 -5.71
N ARG A 56 8.97 2.27 -6.95
CA ARG A 56 7.99 1.25 -7.31
C ARG A 56 8.19 -0.01 -6.46
N ALA A 57 9.41 -0.55 -6.41
CA ALA A 57 9.75 -1.75 -5.65
C ALA A 57 9.48 -1.62 -4.14
N ALA A 58 9.60 -0.41 -3.58
CA ALA A 58 9.35 -0.14 -2.17
C ALA A 58 7.85 0.04 -1.84
N LYS A 59 7.04 0.49 -2.80
CA LYS A 59 5.61 0.74 -2.59
C LYS A 59 4.83 -0.54 -2.36
N ILE A 60 3.82 -0.43 -1.49
CA ILE A 60 2.97 -1.54 -1.08
C ILE A 60 1.52 -1.20 -1.45
N TRP A 61 0.93 -2.00 -2.32
CA TRP A 61 -0.50 -1.99 -2.59
C TRP A 61 -1.24 -2.72 -1.46
N LEU A 62 -2.31 -2.10 -0.95
CA LEU A 62 -3.21 -2.73 0.02
C LEU A 62 -4.45 -3.25 -0.69
N ASP A 63 -4.57 -4.57 -0.76
CA ASP A 63 -5.77 -5.22 -1.30
C ASP A 63 -6.78 -5.49 -0.18
N VAL A 64 -7.81 -4.64 -0.11
CA VAL A 64 -8.94 -4.78 0.82
C VAL A 64 -10.14 -5.49 0.18
N SER A 65 -10.04 -6.02 -1.03
CA SER A 65 -11.18 -6.59 -1.78
C SER A 65 -11.87 -7.77 -1.08
N ARG A 66 -11.17 -8.45 -0.16
CA ARG A 66 -11.71 -9.58 0.63
C ARG A 66 -12.43 -9.17 1.91
N VAL A 67 -12.29 -7.91 2.30
CA VAL A 67 -12.89 -7.38 3.52
C VAL A 67 -13.84 -6.25 3.16
N LYS A 68 -14.79 -5.97 4.05
CA LYS A 68 -15.54 -4.72 4.01
C LYS A 68 -14.83 -3.75 4.94
N PRO A 69 -13.97 -2.85 4.43
CA PRO A 69 -13.41 -1.81 5.29
C PRO A 69 -14.58 -1.02 5.89
N GLY A 70 -14.48 -0.67 7.18
CA GLY A 70 -15.61 -0.12 7.95
C GLY A 70 -16.20 1.16 7.33
N ARG A 71 -17.37 1.61 7.83
CA ARG A 71 -17.98 2.89 7.42
C ARG A 71 -16.95 4.03 7.49
N GLY A 72 -16.89 4.90 6.48
CA GLY A 72 -15.91 6.00 6.43
C GLY A 72 -14.63 5.68 5.65
N SER A 73 -14.58 4.54 4.95
CA SER A 73 -13.46 4.08 4.11
C SER A 73 -13.70 4.32 2.62
N GLU A 74 -14.65 5.18 2.28
CA GLU A 74 -14.94 5.55 0.90
C GLU A 74 -13.71 6.17 0.23
N TYR A 75 -13.57 6.01 -1.10
CA TYR A 75 -12.50 6.63 -1.89
C TYR A 75 -12.66 8.15 -1.85
N ASP A 76 -12.02 8.80 -0.89
CA ASP A 76 -12.18 10.23 -0.65
C ASP A 76 -10.85 10.96 -0.47
N GLY A 77 -9.73 10.33 -0.82
CA GLY A 77 -8.42 10.96 -0.74
C GLY A 77 -7.85 10.97 0.68
N ARG A 78 -8.42 10.22 1.62
CA ARG A 78 -8.06 10.29 3.04
C ARG A 78 -7.00 9.27 3.43
N GLU A 79 -6.09 9.77 4.25
CA GLU A 79 -5.18 8.95 5.06
C GLU A 79 -5.95 8.40 6.27
N MET A 80 -5.94 7.07 6.40
CA MET A 80 -6.53 6.36 7.53
C MET A 80 -5.45 5.61 8.29
N LEU A 81 -5.49 5.63 9.63
CA LEU A 81 -4.74 4.65 10.39
C LEU A 81 -5.49 3.31 10.30
N ILE A 82 -4.80 2.28 9.83
CA ILE A 82 -5.31 0.92 9.75
C ILE A 82 -4.44 -0.03 10.57
N GLU A 83 -5.09 -0.98 11.21
CA GLU A 83 -4.46 -2.16 11.79
C GLU A 83 -5.20 -3.41 11.33
N PHE A 84 -4.47 -4.43 10.91
CA PHE A 84 -5.08 -5.61 10.28
C PHE A 84 -4.17 -6.84 10.34
N ILE A 85 -4.75 -8.01 10.07
CA ILE A 85 -4.01 -9.22 9.71
C ILE A 85 -4.04 -9.38 8.19
N GLY A 86 -2.90 -9.63 7.58
CA GLY A 86 -2.80 -9.85 6.15
C GLY A 86 -1.56 -10.63 5.73
N ARG A 87 -1.44 -10.84 4.42
CA ARG A 87 -0.36 -11.60 3.78
C ARG A 87 0.33 -10.74 2.73
N LYS A 88 1.62 -10.48 2.92
CA LYS A 88 2.45 -9.75 1.95
C LYS A 88 3.07 -10.70 0.94
N THR A 89 3.10 -10.30 -0.32
CA THR A 89 3.95 -10.90 -1.37
C THR A 89 5.40 -11.09 -0.90
N LEU A 90 5.95 -12.29 -1.12
CA LEU A 90 7.31 -12.64 -0.68
C LEU A 90 8.39 -11.96 -1.53
N TYR A 91 8.11 -11.78 -2.83
CA TYR A 91 9.01 -11.16 -3.80
C TYR A 91 8.37 -9.93 -4.42
N PRO A 92 9.17 -8.92 -4.81
CA PRO A 92 8.64 -7.78 -5.54
C PRO A 92 8.15 -8.19 -6.93
N GLY A 93 7.05 -7.58 -7.37
CA GLY A 93 6.36 -7.81 -8.64
C GLY A 93 5.75 -6.53 -9.19
N HIS A 94 4.66 -6.65 -9.95
CA HIS A 94 3.89 -5.51 -10.48
C HIS A 94 2.46 -5.63 -9.97
N HIS A 95 2.14 -4.88 -8.92
CA HIS A 95 0.87 -4.95 -8.21
C HIS A 95 0.17 -3.58 -8.20
N GLY A 96 -1.12 -3.60 -7.89
CA GLY A 96 -1.95 -2.40 -7.83
C GLY A 96 -2.24 -1.78 -9.19
N HIS A 97 -2.75 -0.54 -9.16
CA HIS A 97 -3.08 0.20 -10.36
C HIS A 97 -1.84 0.39 -11.25
N LEU A 98 -1.94 0.02 -12.53
CA LEU A 98 -0.86 0.05 -13.53
C LEU A 98 0.43 -0.70 -13.13
N GLY A 99 0.40 -1.58 -12.12
CA GLY A 99 1.59 -2.31 -11.66
C GLY A 99 2.61 -1.43 -10.90
N MET A 100 2.15 -0.31 -10.34
CA MET A 100 2.98 0.73 -9.71
C MET A 100 3.47 0.39 -8.30
N SER A 101 3.10 -0.77 -7.76
CA SER A 101 3.58 -1.26 -6.47
C SER A 101 4.40 -2.53 -6.63
N GLY A 102 5.56 -2.55 -5.99
CA GLY A 102 6.45 -3.70 -5.92
C GLY A 102 5.87 -4.81 -5.07
N HIS A 103 5.09 -4.47 -4.05
CA HIS A 103 4.46 -5.47 -3.20
C HIS A 103 2.97 -5.27 -3.12
N GLU A 104 2.27 -6.36 -2.86
CA GLU A 104 0.88 -6.36 -2.41
C GLU A 104 0.78 -6.98 -1.02
N ILE A 105 -0.14 -6.43 -0.21
CA ILE A 105 -0.63 -7.06 1.01
C ILE A 105 -2.12 -7.31 0.83
N ILE A 106 -2.51 -8.58 0.89
CA ILE A 106 -3.92 -8.96 0.95
C ILE A 106 -4.37 -8.88 2.41
N VAL A 107 -5.42 -8.10 2.66
CA VAL A 107 -6.01 -7.97 3.98
C VAL A 107 -6.95 -9.14 4.24
N ASP A 108 -6.65 -9.94 5.26
CA ASP A 108 -7.51 -11.05 5.68
C ASP A 108 -8.54 -10.60 6.72
N ARG A 109 -8.15 -9.69 7.62
CA ARG A 109 -9.05 -9.18 8.69
C ARG A 109 -8.61 -7.81 9.18
N VAL A 110 -9.52 -6.83 9.16
CA VAL A 110 -9.31 -5.51 9.78
C VAL A 110 -9.50 -5.61 11.30
N ILE A 111 -8.57 -5.03 12.06
CA ILE A 111 -8.60 -4.93 13.53
C ILE A 111 -9.05 -3.52 13.94
N LEU A 112 -8.48 -2.49 13.31
CA LEU A 112 -8.78 -1.08 13.56
C LEU A 112 -8.79 -0.32 12.25
N LEU A 113 -9.73 0.61 12.11
CA LEU A 113 -9.72 1.62 11.07
C LEU A 113 -10.20 2.93 11.66
N LYS A 114 -9.36 3.96 11.62
CA LYS A 114 -9.72 5.31 12.07
C LYS A 114 -9.17 6.36 11.12
N LYS A 115 -9.89 7.48 10.98
CA LYS A 115 -9.39 8.64 10.23
C LYS A 115 -8.12 9.15 10.89
N CYS A 116 -7.11 9.49 10.09
CA CYS A 116 -5.97 10.21 10.63
C CYS A 116 -6.35 11.68 10.82
N PRO A 117 -6.21 12.25 12.03
CA PRO A 117 -6.67 13.62 12.33
C PRO A 117 -5.84 14.71 11.61
N LYS A 118 -4.63 14.39 11.13
CA LYS A 118 -3.77 15.28 10.33
C LYS A 118 -2.93 14.48 9.32
N LYS A 119 -2.73 15.02 8.12
CA LYS A 119 -1.78 14.47 7.13
C LYS A 119 -0.39 14.35 7.77
N GLY A 120 0.17 13.14 7.76
CA GLY A 120 1.56 12.90 8.20
C GLY A 120 1.84 12.79 9.71
N VAL A 121 0.82 12.87 10.59
CA VAL A 121 1.01 12.60 12.03
C VAL A 121 -0.15 11.74 12.54
N CYS A 122 -0.02 10.42 12.35
CA CYS A 122 -0.92 9.46 12.97
C CYS A 122 -0.24 8.90 14.24
N GLY A 123 -0.17 9.73 15.28
CA GLY A 123 0.26 9.38 16.65
C GLY A 123 -0.94 9.31 17.58
#